data_AF-A0A7Z7IY65-F1
#
_entry.id   AF-A0A7Z7IY65-F1
#
_cell.length_a   1.000
_cell.length_b   1.000
_cell.length_c   1.000
_cell.angle_alpha   90.00
_cell.angle_beta   90.00
_cell.angle_gamma   90.00
#
_symmetry.space_group_name_H-M   'P 1'
#
loop_
_entity.id
_entity.type
_entity.pdbx_description
1 polymer ?
#
loop_
_entity_poly.entity_id
_entity_poly.type
_entity_poly.pdbx_seq_one_letter_code
_entity_poly.pdbx_strand_id
1 'polypeptide(L)'
;MAKGQEEAPKISPEEQARIAKAARQLASYANFLRWAANFKRDEIKQHPNHARVLLLSPMQSGRFSFAIEESTILLGIQPFEAAWFASMPFDNAYVSDRLYLAVEGVACMDAKLPPLALGIFIDDSRKRAAMQAAKYLQPVRVTVKDGRVADVGRALGLGVPLKQGDVVKQLVAAEADKIKAQDIGRWF
;
A
#
# COMPACT_ATOMS: atom_id res chain seq x y z
N MET A 1 -11.09 46.61 26.50
CA MET A 1 -11.83 45.36 26.21
C MET A 1 -11.69 45.05 24.72
N ALA A 2 -10.97 43.99 24.36
CA ALA A 2 -11.07 43.33 23.06
C ALA A 2 -11.04 41.82 23.34
N LYS A 3 -12.06 41.14 22.82
CA LYS A 3 -12.48 39.78 23.14
C LYS A 3 -11.46 38.72 22.70
N GLY A 4 -11.48 37.62 23.45
CA GLY A 4 -10.65 36.43 23.32
C GLY A 4 -10.31 36.03 21.89
N GLN A 5 -9.01 35.93 21.64
CA GLN A 5 -8.50 34.90 20.75
C GLN A 5 -8.90 33.57 21.39
N GLU A 6 -10.01 32.98 20.93
CA GLU A 6 -10.29 31.58 21.21
C GLU A 6 -9.10 30.78 20.69
N GLU A 7 -8.26 30.28 21.61
CA GLU A 7 -7.24 29.29 21.29
C GLU A 7 -7.98 28.13 20.61
N ALA A 8 -7.79 28.00 19.30
CA ALA A 8 -8.33 26.87 18.56
C ALA A 8 -7.98 25.57 19.31
N PRO A 9 -8.91 24.62 19.42
CA PRO A 9 -8.68 23.40 20.19
C PRO A 9 -7.40 22.73 19.69
N LYS A 10 -6.41 22.56 20.59
CA LYS A 10 -5.12 21.95 20.29
C LYS A 10 -5.35 20.47 20.01
N ILE A 11 -5.42 20.12 18.72
CA ILE A 11 -5.51 18.73 18.26
C ILE A 11 -4.28 17.98 18.76
N SER A 12 -4.47 16.80 19.37
CA SER A 12 -3.35 16.00 19.87
C SER A 12 -2.44 15.53 18.72
N PRO A 13 -1.14 15.27 18.97
CA PRO A 13 -0.24 14.78 17.93
C PRO A 13 -0.73 13.49 17.25
N GLU A 14 -1.38 12.60 18.00
CA GLU A 14 -1.95 11.36 17.49
C GLU A 14 -3.13 11.62 16.54
N GLU A 15 -4.00 12.57 16.91
CA GLU A 15 -5.11 12.95 16.05
C GLU A 15 -4.65 13.68 14.79
N GLN A 16 -3.64 14.54 14.90
CA GLN A 16 -3.01 15.17 13.74
C GLN A 16 -2.41 14.12 12.79
N ALA A 17 -1.69 13.13 13.32
CA ALA A 17 -1.13 12.04 12.53
C ALA A 17 -2.23 11.20 11.84
N ARG A 18 -3.33 10.91 12.56
CA ARG A 18 -4.48 10.18 12.03
C ARG A 18 -5.16 10.95 10.88
N ILE A 19 -5.40 12.26 11.06
CA ILE A 19 -6.00 13.12 10.03
C ILE A 19 -5.07 13.22 8.81
N ALA A 20 -3.76 13.40 9.03
CA ALA A 20 -2.77 13.45 7.97
C ALA A 20 -2.71 12.14 7.18
N LYS A 21 -2.72 10.98 7.87
CA LYS A 21 -2.80 9.66 7.21
C LYS A 21 -4.08 9.54 6.39
N ALA A 22 -5.23 9.93 6.94
CA ALA A 22 -6.52 9.87 6.24
C ALA A 22 -6.54 10.75 4.98
N ALA A 23 -6.10 12.01 5.07
CA ALA A 23 -6.02 12.91 3.93
C ALA A 23 -5.08 12.36 2.84
N ARG A 24 -3.91 11.85 3.24
CA ARG A 24 -2.94 11.23 2.33
C ARG A 24 -3.50 9.98 1.66
N GLN A 25 -4.19 9.12 2.41
CA GLN A 25 -4.80 7.89 1.90
C GLN A 25 -5.91 8.21 0.89
N LEU A 26 -6.79 9.17 1.19
CA LEU A 26 -7.84 9.60 0.28
C LEU A 26 -7.28 10.11 -1.05
N ALA A 27 -6.31 11.04 -1.00
CA ALA A 27 -5.68 11.58 -2.20
C ALA A 27 -4.98 10.49 -3.02
N SER A 28 -4.31 9.55 -2.34
CA SER A 28 -3.61 8.44 -3.00
C SER A 28 -4.57 7.46 -3.65
N TYR A 29 -5.70 7.16 -2.99
CA TYR A 29 -6.73 6.27 -3.55
C TYR A 29 -7.36 6.89 -4.80
N ALA A 30 -7.65 8.19 -4.78
CA ALA A 30 -8.13 8.89 -5.97
C ALA A 30 -7.12 8.83 -7.13
N ASN A 31 -5.84 9.05 -6.84
CA ASN A 31 -4.77 8.95 -7.84
C ASN A 31 -4.60 7.52 -8.38
N PHE A 32 -4.67 6.52 -7.51
CA PHE A 32 -4.62 5.11 -7.89
C PHE A 32 -5.82 4.73 -8.76
N LEU A 33 -7.04 5.15 -8.40
CA LEU A 33 -8.25 4.88 -9.21
C LEU A 33 -8.17 5.56 -10.58
N ARG A 34 -7.66 6.79 -10.65
CA ARG A 34 -7.41 7.49 -11.91
C ARG A 34 -6.36 6.78 -12.77
N TRP A 35 -5.29 6.27 -12.16
CA TRP A 35 -4.31 5.43 -12.84
C TRP A 35 -4.96 4.12 -13.35
N ALA A 36 -5.71 3.44 -12.49
CA ALA A 36 -6.40 2.19 -12.78
C ALA A 36 -7.44 2.31 -13.90
N ALA A 37 -8.10 3.46 -14.01
CA ALA A 37 -9.11 3.74 -15.03
C ALA A 37 -8.55 3.77 -16.47
N ASN A 38 -7.22 3.85 -16.64
CA ASN A 38 -6.58 3.75 -17.97
C ASN A 38 -6.50 2.31 -18.50
N PHE A 39 -6.91 1.33 -17.70
CA PHE A 39 -6.77 -0.09 -18.02
C PHE A 39 -8.12 -0.77 -18.18
N LYS A 40 -8.11 -1.89 -18.91
CA LYS A 40 -9.29 -2.74 -19.02
C LYS A 40 -9.63 -3.37 -17.67
N ARG A 41 -10.91 -3.69 -17.46
CA ARG A 41 -11.41 -4.27 -16.18
C ARG A 41 -10.74 -5.59 -15.79
N ASP A 42 -10.22 -6.34 -16.75
CA ASP A 42 -9.53 -7.61 -16.51
C ASP A 42 -8.06 -7.45 -16.11
N GLU A 43 -7.51 -6.24 -16.23
CA GLU A 43 -6.10 -5.97 -15.90
C GLU A 43 -5.88 -5.68 -14.42
N ILE A 44 -6.94 -5.29 -13.70
CA ILE A 44 -6.96 -5.11 -12.24
C ILE A 44 -8.23 -5.78 -11.71
N LYS A 45 -8.06 -6.95 -11.07
CA LYS A 45 -9.17 -7.76 -10.57
C LYS A 45 -9.21 -7.75 -9.06
N GLN A 46 -10.40 -7.88 -8.48
CA GLN A 46 -10.51 -8.20 -7.05
C GLN A 46 -10.05 -9.64 -6.81
N HIS A 47 -9.42 -9.88 -5.66
CA HIS A 47 -9.04 -11.22 -5.23
C HIS A 47 -10.31 -12.03 -4.93
N PRO A 48 -10.42 -13.30 -5.36
CA PRO A 48 -11.63 -14.11 -5.18
C PRO A 48 -12.10 -14.21 -3.73
N ASN A 49 -11.15 -14.25 -2.79
CA ASN A 49 -11.41 -14.43 -1.37
C ASN A 49 -11.46 -13.12 -0.57
N HIS A 50 -11.22 -11.95 -1.19
CA HIS A 50 -11.21 -10.68 -0.46
C HIS A 50 -11.44 -9.47 -1.37
N ALA A 51 -12.58 -8.78 -1.21
CA ALA A 51 -12.97 -7.65 -2.08
C ALA A 51 -12.01 -6.44 -2.02
N ARG A 52 -11.24 -6.31 -0.93
CA ARG A 52 -10.26 -5.22 -0.74
C ARG A 52 -8.84 -5.56 -1.18
N VAL A 53 -8.61 -6.75 -1.70
CA VAL A 53 -7.33 -7.12 -2.31
C VAL A 53 -7.49 -6.99 -3.82
N LEU A 54 -6.74 -6.07 -4.42
CA LEU A 54 -6.69 -5.86 -5.87
C LEU A 54 -5.46 -6.57 -6.43
N LEU A 55 -5.63 -7.29 -7.53
CA LEU A 55 -4.60 -8.06 -8.20
C LEU A 55 -4.30 -7.42 -9.54
N LEU A 56 -3.05 -7.00 -9.72
CA LEU A 56 -2.56 -6.59 -11.02
C LEU A 56 -2.38 -7.83 -11.91
N SER A 57 -2.80 -7.71 -13.16
CA SER A 57 -2.48 -8.69 -14.20
C SER A 57 -0.96 -8.80 -14.40
N PRO A 58 -0.46 -9.87 -15.04
CA PRO A 58 0.95 -9.97 -15.40
C PRO A 58 1.43 -8.76 -16.22
N MET A 59 0.60 -8.24 -17.13
CA MET A 59 0.93 -7.07 -17.96
C MET A 59 1.12 -5.81 -17.11
N GLN A 60 0.20 -5.52 -16.18
CA GLN A 60 0.32 -4.35 -15.31
C GLN A 60 1.41 -4.50 -14.26
N SER A 61 1.68 -5.73 -13.82
CA SER A 61 2.78 -6.04 -12.90
C SER A 61 4.15 -5.82 -13.56
N GLY A 62 4.25 -6.03 -14.88
CA GLY A 62 5.45 -5.76 -15.66
C GLY A 62 5.87 -4.29 -15.73
N ARG A 63 5.04 -3.36 -15.24
CA ARG A 63 5.39 -1.94 -15.07
C ARG A 63 6.33 -1.69 -13.88
N PHE A 64 6.50 -2.69 -13.01
CA PHE A 64 7.37 -2.65 -11.85
C PHE A 64 8.60 -3.52 -12.09
N SER A 65 9.77 -2.99 -11.75
CA SER A 65 11.02 -3.75 -11.78
C SER A 65 11.44 -4.15 -10.38
N PHE A 66 12.17 -5.25 -10.24
CA PHE A 66 12.58 -5.77 -8.95
C PHE A 66 14.08 -6.06 -8.90
N ALA A 67 14.70 -5.71 -7.79
CA ALA A 67 16.01 -6.20 -7.39
C ALA A 67 15.97 -6.58 -5.91
N ILE A 68 16.90 -7.43 -5.49
CA ILE A 68 17.10 -7.78 -4.09
C ILE A 68 18.51 -7.34 -3.74
N GLU A 69 18.63 -6.48 -2.75
CA GLU A 69 19.89 -6.00 -2.19
C GLU A 69 19.92 -6.42 -0.72
N GLU A 70 20.77 -7.40 -0.41
CA GLU A 70 20.86 -8.03 0.91
C GLU A 70 19.50 -8.50 1.45
N SER A 71 18.93 -7.74 2.39
CA SER A 71 17.64 -8.00 3.03
C SER A 71 16.54 -7.03 2.61
N THR A 72 16.76 -6.28 1.52
CA THR A 72 15.82 -5.28 1.01
C THR A 72 15.40 -5.60 -0.42
N ILE A 73 14.09 -5.62 -0.66
CA ILE A 73 13.53 -5.65 -2.02
C ILE A 73 13.51 -4.22 -2.55
N LEU A 74 14.22 -3.96 -3.64
CA LEU A 74 14.09 -2.72 -4.37
C LEU A 74 12.95 -2.84 -5.38
N LEU A 75 11.89 -2.05 -5.18
CA LEU A 75 10.77 -1.97 -6.10
C LEU A 75 10.94 -0.73 -6.99
N GLY A 76 11.38 -0.96 -8.22
CA GLY A 76 11.56 0.09 -9.22
C GLY A 76 10.23 0.50 -9.86
N ILE A 77 9.98 1.81 -9.85
CA ILE A 77 8.72 2.42 -10.28
C ILE A 77 9.02 3.54 -11.27
N GLN A 78 8.36 3.49 -12.44
CA GLN A 78 8.48 4.52 -13.47
C GLN A 78 7.72 5.81 -13.08
N PRO A 79 8.00 6.97 -13.71
CA PRO A 79 7.38 8.24 -13.34
C PRO A 79 5.86 8.25 -13.35
N PHE A 80 5.21 7.50 -14.25
CA PHE A 80 3.75 7.45 -14.36
C PHE A 80 3.11 6.76 -13.14
N GLU A 81 3.60 5.59 -12.75
CA GLU A 81 3.14 4.86 -11.57
C GLU A 81 3.54 5.57 -10.26
N ALA A 82 4.71 6.23 -10.25
CA ALA A 82 5.21 6.95 -9.07
C ALA A 82 4.26 8.07 -8.60
N ALA A 83 3.43 8.62 -9.50
CA ALA A 83 2.49 9.70 -9.19
C ALA A 83 1.45 9.33 -8.13
N TRP A 84 1.00 8.06 -8.11
CA TRP A 84 0.08 7.57 -7.07
C TRP A 84 0.83 6.76 -6.00
N PHE A 85 1.87 6.02 -6.40
CA PHE A 85 2.58 5.12 -5.49
C PHE A 85 3.30 5.88 -4.37
N ALA A 86 3.95 7.00 -4.69
CA ALA A 86 4.76 7.75 -3.72
C ALA A 86 3.91 8.37 -2.59
N SER A 87 2.65 8.70 -2.87
CA SER A 87 1.74 9.21 -1.85
C SER A 87 1.05 8.09 -1.06
N MET A 88 1.00 6.87 -1.58
CA MET A 88 0.30 5.75 -0.95
C MET A 88 0.94 5.41 0.41
N PRO A 89 0.18 5.42 1.53
CA PRO A 89 0.72 5.12 2.85
C PRO A 89 0.76 3.60 3.07
N PHE A 90 1.63 2.89 2.35
CA PHE A 90 1.81 1.46 2.55
C PHE A 90 2.35 1.17 3.94
N ASP A 91 1.63 0.37 4.70
CA ASP A 91 1.97 0.01 6.07
C ASP A 91 2.80 -1.28 6.10
N ASN A 92 2.51 -2.25 5.23
CA ASN A 92 3.16 -3.55 5.22
C ASN A 92 3.28 -4.14 3.81
N ALA A 93 4.29 -4.97 3.61
CA ALA A 93 4.47 -5.79 2.41
C ALA A 93 4.47 -7.29 2.76
N TYR A 94 4.06 -8.13 1.82
CA TYR A 94 3.98 -9.58 1.99
C TYR A 94 4.39 -10.29 0.71
N VAL A 95 5.06 -11.44 0.81
CA VAL A 95 5.45 -12.24 -0.35
C VAL A 95 4.88 -13.65 -0.21
N SER A 96 3.87 -13.97 -1.04
CA SER A 96 3.29 -15.32 -1.15
C SER A 96 3.29 -15.81 -2.60
N ASP A 97 2.13 -15.94 -3.23
CA ASP A 97 1.98 -16.16 -4.66
C ASP A 97 2.31 -14.89 -5.48
N ARG A 98 2.20 -13.73 -4.83
CA ARG A 98 2.47 -12.39 -5.36
C ARG A 98 3.20 -11.57 -4.31
N LEU A 99 3.73 -10.42 -4.70
CA LEU A 99 4.11 -9.38 -3.76
C LEU A 99 2.88 -8.52 -3.48
N TYR A 100 2.46 -8.47 -2.22
CA TYR A 100 1.35 -7.65 -1.79
C TYR A 100 1.83 -6.44 -1.01
N LEU A 101 1.27 -5.28 -1.32
CA LEU A 101 1.47 -4.05 -0.58
C LEU A 101 0.14 -3.65 0.06
N ALA A 102 0.12 -3.54 1.39
CA ALA A 102 -1.10 -3.30 2.16
C ALA A 102 -1.10 -1.91 2.79
N VAL A 103 -2.27 -1.29 2.76
CA VAL A 103 -2.62 -0.07 3.48
C VAL A 103 -3.72 -0.44 4.47
N GLU A 104 -3.51 -0.12 5.73
CA GLU A 104 -4.50 -0.27 6.79
C GLU A 104 -5.60 0.78 6.65
N GLY A 105 -6.82 0.41 7.02
CA GLY A 105 -7.93 1.35 7.06
C GLY A 105 -7.74 2.38 8.18
N VAL A 106 -8.20 3.61 7.93
CA VAL A 106 -8.19 4.69 8.91
C VAL A 106 -9.60 5.22 9.10
N ALA A 107 -10.01 5.33 10.36
CA ALA A 107 -11.23 6.02 10.73
C ALA A 107 -10.85 7.47 11.09
N CYS A 108 -11.47 8.44 10.44
CA CYS A 108 -11.28 9.85 10.72
C CYS A 108 -12.65 10.51 10.76
N MET A 109 -13.05 10.99 11.95
CA MET A 109 -14.40 11.50 12.20
C MET A 109 -15.45 10.44 11.79
N ASP A 110 -16.44 10.82 10.98
CA ASP A 110 -17.49 9.92 10.49
C ASP A 110 -17.07 9.10 9.26
N ALA A 111 -15.91 9.38 8.67
CA ALA A 111 -15.42 8.69 7.48
C ALA A 111 -14.51 7.51 7.85
N LYS A 112 -14.84 6.33 7.32
CA LYS A 112 -13.98 5.14 7.38
C LYS A 112 -13.37 4.90 6.01
N LEU A 113 -12.07 5.12 5.88
CA LEU A 113 -11.32 4.70 4.70
C LEU A 113 -10.97 3.21 4.86
N PRO A 114 -11.45 2.34 3.96
CA PRO A 114 -11.22 0.92 4.08
C PRO A 114 -9.75 0.57 3.83
N PRO A 115 -9.26 -0.55 4.40
CA PRO A 115 -7.97 -1.09 4.01
C PRO A 115 -7.97 -1.47 2.53
N LEU A 116 -6.78 -1.49 1.93
CA LEU A 116 -6.56 -1.91 0.55
C LEU A 116 -5.24 -2.67 0.48
N ALA A 117 -5.21 -3.79 -0.23
CA ALA A 117 -3.95 -4.42 -0.61
C ALA A 117 -3.84 -4.57 -2.12
N LEU A 118 -2.64 -4.38 -2.64
CA LEU A 118 -2.32 -4.48 -4.06
C LEU A 118 -1.34 -5.63 -4.28
N GLY A 119 -1.76 -6.65 -5.01
CA GLY A 119 -0.96 -7.82 -5.39
C GLY A 119 -0.30 -7.63 -6.76
N ILE A 120 1.03 -7.53 -6.77
CA ILE A 120 1.88 -7.46 -7.96
C ILE A 120 2.34 -8.86 -8.33
N PHE A 121 2.05 -9.29 -9.55
CA PHE A 121 2.43 -10.59 -10.06
C PHE A 121 3.94 -10.72 -10.20
N ILE A 122 4.49 -11.80 -9.68
CA ILE A 122 5.87 -12.23 -9.90
C ILE A 122 5.77 -13.64 -10.45
N ASP A 123 6.22 -13.87 -11.67
CA ASP A 123 6.13 -15.16 -12.36
C ASP A 123 7.10 -16.21 -11.78
N ASP A 124 8.32 -15.77 -11.48
CA ASP A 124 9.43 -16.63 -11.09
C ASP A 124 9.36 -17.03 -9.60
N SER A 125 9.15 -18.33 -9.35
CA SER A 125 9.10 -18.90 -8.01
C SER A 125 10.42 -18.79 -7.24
N ARG A 126 11.58 -18.82 -7.92
CA ARG A 126 12.89 -18.65 -7.29
C ARG A 126 13.06 -17.21 -6.82
N LYS A 127 12.65 -16.23 -7.63
CA LYS A 127 12.63 -14.83 -7.21
C LYS A 127 11.70 -14.62 -6.02
N ARG A 128 10.49 -15.20 -6.04
CA ARG A 128 9.58 -15.12 -4.87
C ARG A 128 10.21 -15.72 -3.62
N ALA A 129 10.85 -16.88 -3.72
CA ALA A 129 11.54 -17.51 -2.59
C ALA A 129 12.69 -16.63 -2.06
N ALA A 130 13.48 -16.00 -2.94
CA ALA A 130 14.52 -15.06 -2.53
C ALA A 130 13.93 -13.81 -1.86
N MET A 131 12.82 -13.27 -2.38
CA MET A 131 12.12 -12.12 -1.80
C MET A 131 11.54 -12.42 -0.42
N GLN A 132 11.12 -13.66 -0.13
CA GLN A 132 10.61 -14.04 1.19
C GLN A 132 11.66 -13.90 2.30
N ALA A 133 12.96 -13.96 1.97
CA ALA A 133 14.03 -13.76 2.94
C ALA A 133 14.28 -12.27 3.29
N ALA A 134 13.68 -11.34 2.54
CA ALA A 134 13.84 -9.91 2.77
C ALA A 134 13.04 -9.42 3.99
N LYS A 135 13.53 -8.33 4.59
CA LYS A 135 12.94 -7.66 5.76
C LYS A 135 12.21 -6.38 5.39
N TYR A 136 12.62 -5.72 4.30
CA TYR A 136 12.04 -4.46 3.86
C TYR A 136 11.83 -4.44 2.35
N LEU A 137 10.90 -3.61 1.92
CA LEU A 137 10.72 -3.21 0.54
C LEU A 137 10.98 -1.71 0.44
N GLN A 138 11.94 -1.30 -0.38
CA GLN A 138 12.23 0.09 -0.66
C GLN A 138 11.74 0.43 -2.08
N PRO A 139 10.71 1.28 -2.21
CA PRO A 139 10.32 1.81 -3.49
C PRO A 139 11.39 2.78 -4.00
N VAL A 140 11.78 2.67 -5.27
CA VAL A 140 12.79 3.53 -5.93
C VAL A 140 12.28 3.99 -7.28
N ARG A 141 12.63 5.22 -7.69
CA ARG A 141 12.34 5.67 -9.06
C ARG A 141 13.26 4.95 -10.03
N VAL A 142 12.73 4.54 -11.18
CA VAL A 142 13.52 4.00 -12.28
C VAL A 142 13.17 4.66 -13.60
N THR A 143 14.16 4.78 -14.47
CA THR A 143 13.95 5.11 -15.89
C THR A 143 14.22 3.87 -16.70
N VAL A 144 13.29 3.50 -17.58
CA VAL A 144 13.43 2.36 -18.49
C VAL A 144 13.65 2.87 -19.91
N LYS A 145 14.65 2.30 -20.60
CA LYS A 145 14.91 2.49 -22.02
C LYS A 145 15.08 1.13 -22.67
N ASP A 146 14.45 0.93 -23.82
CA ASP A 146 14.55 -0.32 -24.60
C ASP A 146 14.25 -1.60 -23.77
N GLY A 147 13.26 -1.51 -22.89
CA GLY A 147 12.84 -2.62 -22.02
C GLY A 147 13.80 -2.93 -20.86
N ARG A 148 14.82 -2.11 -20.62
CA ARG A 148 15.78 -2.28 -19.52
C ARG A 148 15.83 -1.06 -18.62
N VAL A 149 16.10 -1.29 -17.33
CA VAL A 149 16.37 -0.20 -16.38
C VAL A 149 17.67 0.49 -16.80
N ALA A 150 17.58 1.76 -17.16
CA ALA A 150 18.70 2.60 -17.59
C ALA A 150 19.24 3.48 -16.46
N ASP A 151 18.39 3.82 -15.49
CA ASP A 151 18.76 4.64 -14.33
C ASP A 151 17.91 4.28 -13.12
N VAL A 152 18.52 4.32 -11.93
CA VAL A 152 17.86 4.14 -10.63
C VAL A 152 18.02 5.44 -9.85
N GLY A 153 16.90 6.12 -9.66
CA GLY A 153 16.84 7.39 -8.93
C GLY A 153 16.65 7.20 -7.43
N ARG A 154 16.18 8.26 -6.78
CA ARG A 154 15.96 8.28 -5.33
C ARG A 154 14.84 7.35 -4.87
N ALA A 155 14.96 6.92 -3.62
CA ALA A 155 13.91 6.27 -2.86
C ALA A 155 12.61 7.11 -2.84
N LEU A 156 11.48 6.42 -2.97
CA LEU A 156 10.14 6.99 -2.84
C LEU A 156 9.62 6.74 -1.42
N GLY A 157 9.88 7.69 -0.53
CA GLY A 157 9.46 7.59 0.87
C GLY A 157 10.28 6.59 1.67
N LEU A 158 9.73 6.19 2.82
CA LEU A 158 10.36 5.23 3.72
C LEU A 158 10.15 3.80 3.22
N GLY A 159 11.06 2.91 3.60
CA GLY A 159 10.92 1.47 3.34
C GLY A 159 9.69 0.89 4.05
N VAL A 160 9.03 -0.06 3.38
CA VAL A 160 7.86 -0.77 3.87
C VAL A 160 8.33 -2.08 4.50
N PRO A 161 7.97 -2.40 5.75
CA PRO A 161 8.36 -3.65 6.38
C PRO A 161 7.71 -4.85 5.68
N LEU A 162 8.50 -5.91 5.44
CA LEU A 162 7.98 -7.20 5.02
C LEU A 162 7.51 -8.00 6.24
N LYS A 163 6.26 -8.46 6.18
CA LYS A 163 5.71 -9.41 7.12
C LYS A 163 5.66 -10.81 6.49
N GLN A 164 5.96 -11.81 7.29
CA GLN A 164 5.90 -13.21 6.88
C GLN A 164 4.44 -13.71 6.91
N GLY A 165 4.10 -14.59 5.97
CA GLY A 165 2.80 -15.26 5.89
C GLY A 165 1.88 -14.79 4.77
N ASP A 166 0.69 -15.38 4.72
CA ASP A 166 -0.32 -15.14 3.69
C ASP A 166 -1.13 -13.88 4.00
N VAL A 167 -0.97 -12.85 3.16
CA VAL A 167 -1.66 -11.57 3.29
C VAL A 167 -3.17 -11.70 3.29
N VAL A 168 -3.76 -12.63 2.53
CA VAL A 168 -5.22 -12.80 2.46
C VAL A 168 -5.69 -13.36 3.79
N LYS A 169 -5.02 -14.37 4.34
CA LYS A 169 -5.35 -14.91 5.67
C LYS A 169 -5.18 -13.86 6.76
N GLN A 170 -4.13 -13.05 6.69
CA GLN A 170 -3.89 -12.00 7.70
C GLN A 170 -4.86 -10.83 7.59
N LEU A 171 -5.21 -10.40 6.38
CA LEU A 171 -6.22 -9.36 6.17
C LEU A 171 -7.61 -9.86 6.59
N VAL A 172 -7.99 -11.10 6.26
CA VAL A 172 -9.22 -11.74 6.73
C VAL A 172 -9.24 -11.83 8.25
N ALA A 173 -8.14 -12.27 8.88
CA ALA A 173 -8.05 -12.38 10.34
C ALA A 173 -8.13 -11.00 11.00
N ALA A 174 -7.40 -10.00 10.50
CA ALA A 174 -7.43 -8.63 11.03
C ALA A 174 -8.81 -7.97 10.88
N GLU A 175 -9.54 -8.27 9.79
CA GLU A 175 -10.91 -7.79 9.60
C GLU A 175 -11.88 -8.50 10.55
N ALA A 176 -11.74 -9.82 10.75
CA ALA A 176 -12.53 -10.59 11.71
C ALA A 176 -12.28 -10.16 13.17
N ASP A 177 -11.03 -9.89 13.56
CA ASP A 177 -10.67 -9.46 14.90
C ASP A 177 -11.17 -8.04 15.20
N LYS A 178 -11.17 -7.15 14.21
CA LYS A 178 -11.78 -5.81 14.33
C LYS A 178 -13.30 -5.88 14.50
N ILE A 179 -13.98 -6.79 13.80
CA ILE A 179 -15.42 -7.02 13.96
C ILE A 179 -15.71 -7.54 15.38
N LYS A 180 -14.95 -8.54 15.85
CA LYS A 180 -15.10 -9.07 17.22
C LYS A 180 -14.84 -8.01 18.29
N ALA A 181 -13.83 -7.16 18.12
CA ALA A 181 -13.54 -6.08 19.06
C ALA A 181 -14.65 -5.01 19.10
N GLN A 182 -15.28 -4.72 17.96
CA GLN A 182 -16.44 -3.82 17.89
C GLN A 182 -17.69 -4.44 18.54
N ASP A 183 -17.87 -5.75 18.42
CA ASP A 183 -18.96 -6.45 19.10
C ASP A 183 -18.74 -6.47 20.62
N ILE A 184 -17.53 -6.76 21.11
CA ILE A 184 -17.22 -6.73 22.56
C ILE A 184 -17.44 -5.33 23.14
N GLY A 185 -17.06 -4.27 22.43
CA GLY A 185 -17.31 -2.88 22.85
C GLY A 185 -18.77 -2.42 22.83
N ARG A 186 -19.72 -3.27 22.39
CA ARG A 186 -21.17 -3.03 22.53
C ARG A 186 -21.76 -3.61 23.81
N TRP A 187 -20.99 -4.46 24.51
CA TRP A 187 -21.43 -5.15 25.74
C TRP A 187 -20.76 -4.61 27.02
N PHE A 188 -19.90 -3.60 26.89
CA PHE A 188 -19.28 -2.83 27.98
C PHE A 188 -19.49 -1.34 27.73
#